data_AF-A0A5B7J609-F1
#
_entry.id   AF-A0A5B7J609-F1
#
_cell.length_a   1.000
_cell.length_b   1.000
_cell.length_c   1.000
_cell.angle_alpha   90.00
_cell.angle_beta   90.00
_cell.angle_gamma   90.00
#
_symmetry.space_group_name_H-M   'P 1'
#
loop_
_entity.id
_entity.type
_entity.pdbx_description
1 polymer ?
#
loop_
_entity_poly.entity_id
_entity_poly.type
_entity_poly.pdbx_seq_one_letter_code
_entity_poly.pdbx_strand_id
1 'polypeptide(L)' 'MVDAADPEKIEASRNELHNLLDKPQLAGIPVLVLGNKRDLPNALDEKGLIERM' A
#
# COMPACT_ATOMS: atom_id res chain seq x y z
N MET A 1 4.43 -3.84 -3.86
CA MET A 1 4.99 -4.29 -2.56
C MET A 1 5.32 -3.03 -1.79
N VAL A 2 4.65 -2.81 -0.67
CA VAL A 2 4.78 -1.58 0.12
C VAL A 2 5.72 -1.87 1.29
N ASP A 3 6.66 -0.98 1.57
CA ASP A 3 7.53 -1.10 2.74
C ASP A 3 6.77 -0.59 3.98
N ALA A 4 6.33 -1.51 4.85
CA ALA A 4 5.52 -1.15 6.01
C ALA A 4 6.30 -0.35 7.06
N ALA A 5 7.64 -0.39 7.02
CA ALA A 5 8.53 0.31 7.94
C ALA A 5 8.94 1.71 7.45
N ASP A 6 8.50 2.13 6.26
CA ASP A 6 8.88 3.41 5.66
C ASP A 6 7.65 4.27 5.31
N PRO A 7 7.20 5.14 6.23
CA PRO A 7 5.97 5.92 6.07
C PRO A 7 5.94 6.82 4.84
N GLU A 8 7.08 7.37 4.41
CA GLU A 8 7.16 8.24 3.23
C GLU A 8 6.87 7.45 1.94
N LYS A 9 7.32 6.19 1.87
CA LYS A 9 7.02 5.31 0.74
C LYS A 9 5.57 4.86 0.71
N ILE A 10 4.88 4.83 1.85
CA ILE A 10 3.46 4.48 1.92
C ILE A 10 2.59 5.52 1.22
N GLU A 11 2.85 6.81 1.44
CA GLU A 11 2.11 7.88 0.74
C GLU A 11 2.34 7.83 -0.78
N ALA A 12 3.60 7.66 -1.21
CA ALA A 12 3.91 7.52 -2.63
C ALA A 12 3.22 6.28 -3.24
N SER A 13 3.26 5.14 -2.56
CA SER A 13 2.63 3.89 -3.01
C SER A 13 1.10 4.01 -3.08
N ARG A 14 0.47 4.74 -2.14
CA ARG A 14 -0.97 5.02 -2.17
C ARG A 14 -1.36 5.82 -3.40
N ASN A 15 -0.61 6.88 -3.71
CA ASN A 15 -0.88 7.72 -4.88
C ASN A 15 -0.75 6.93 -6.18
N GLU A 16 0.29 6.10 -6.30
CA GLU A 16 0.43 5.20 -7.45
C GLU A 16 -0.71 4.18 -7.54
N LEU A 17 -1.13 3.60 -6.42
CA LEU A 17 -2.25 2.66 -6.38
C LEU A 17 -3.55 3.31 -6.84
N HIS A 18 -3.88 4.51 -6.36
CA HIS A 18 -5.06 5.26 -6.82
C HIS A 18 -4.99 5.56 -8.31
N ASN A 19 -3.83 6.05 -8.79
CA ASN A 19 -3.61 6.30 -10.22
C ASN A 19 -3.73 5.03 -11.08
N LEU A 20 -3.42 3.85 -10.52
CA LEU A 20 -3.61 2.57 -11.17
C LEU A 20 -5.09 2.16 -11.18
N LEU A 21 -5.79 2.30 -10.05
CA LEU A 21 -7.22 1.98 -9.94
C LEU A 21 -8.10 2.89 -10.81
N ASP A 22 -7.68 4.14 -11.06
CA ASP A 22 -8.35 5.06 -11.97
C ASP A 22 -8.23 4.63 -13.45
N LYS A 23 -7.35 3.68 -13.78
CA LYS A 23 -7.26 3.16 -15.14
C LYS A 23 -8.47 2.26 -15.43
N PRO A 24 -9.24 2.53 -16.49
CA PRO A 24 -10.45 1.75 -16.81
C PRO A 24 -10.18 0.27 -17.11
N GLN A 25 -8.93 -0.09 -17.43
CA GLN A 25 -8.51 -1.49 -17.65
C GLN A 25 -8.40 -2.30 -16.35
N LEU A 26 -8.21 -1.62 -15.21
CA LEU A 26 -8.09 -2.21 -13.89
C LEU A 26 -9.41 -2.15 -13.12
N ALA A 27 -10.45 -1.52 -13.69
CA ALA A 27 -11.77 -1.44 -13.10
C ALA A 27 -12.37 -2.85 -12.89
N GLY A 28 -12.67 -3.19 -11.63
CA GLY A 28 -13.21 -4.49 -11.24
C GLY A 28 -12.17 -5.59 -11.03
N ILE A 29 -10.88 -5.32 -11.21
CA ILE A 29 -9.82 -6.28 -10.92
C ILE A 29 -9.45 -6.19 -9.43
N PRO A 30 -9.54 -7.28 -8.66
CA PRO A 30 -9.12 -7.26 -7.26
C PRO A 30 -7.60 -7.06 -7.17
N VAL A 31 -7.17 -6.14 -6.31
CA VAL A 31 -5.75 -5.85 -6.07
C VAL A 31 -5.33 -6.38 -4.71
N LEU A 32 -4.16 -7.04 -4.68
CA LEU A 32 -3.52 -7.50 -3.45
C LEU A 32 -2.38 -6.55 -3.06
N VAL A 33 -2.52 -5.90 -1.90
CA VAL A 33 -1.47 -5.06 -1.33
C VAL A 33 -0.68 -5.87 -0.29
N LEU A 34 0.63 -6.00 -0.51
CA LEU A 34 1.54 -6.69 0.40
C LEU A 34 2.40 -5.67 1.15
N GLY A 35 2.18 -5.56 2.46
CA GLY A 35 3.06 -4.85 3.39
C GLY A 35 4.27 -5.70 3.76
N ASN A 36 5.41 -5.38 3.17
CA ASN A 36 6.69 -6.05 3.41
C ASN A 36 7.44 -5.40 4.58
N LYS A 37 8.42 -6.10 5.14
CA LYS A 37 9.28 -5.67 6.26
C LYS A 37 8.60 -5.51 7.62
N ARG A 38 7.61 -6.36 7.92
CA ARG A 38 6.92 -6.42 9.22
C ARG A 38 7.82 -6.86 10.38
N ASP A 39 9.03 -7.31 10.09
CA ASP A 39 10.07 -7.66 11.07
C ASP A 39 10.67 -6.45 11.79
N LEU A 40 10.50 -5.23 11.25
CA LEU A 40 11.06 -4.01 11.83
C LEU A 40 10.12 -3.40 12.90
N PRO A 41 10.67 -2.82 13.97
CA PRO A 41 9.89 -2.30 15.10
C PRO A 41 9.02 -1.08 14.77
N ASN A 42 9.31 -0.41 13.65
CA ASN A 42 8.55 0.73 13.13
C ASN A 42 7.60 0.34 11.98
N ALA A 43 7.45 -0.97 11.70
CA ALA A 43 6.55 -1.44 10.67
C ALA A 43 5.08 -1.25 11.08
N LEU A 44 4.27 -0.75 10.15
CA LEU A 44 2.83 -0.70 10.33
C LEU A 44 2.24 -2.12 10.37
N ASP A 45 1.25 -2.29 11.23
CA ASP A 45 0.41 -3.47 11.25
C ASP A 45 -0.61 -3.43 10.09
N GLU A 46 -1.35 -4.53 9.90
CA GLU A 46 -2.34 -4.62 8.82
C GLU A 46 -3.38 -3.51 8.88
N LYS A 47 -3.83 -3.14 10.07
CA LYS A 47 -4.82 -2.06 10.24
C LYS A 47 -4.22 -0.70 9.86
N GLY A 48 -3.03 -0.37 10.35
CA GLY A 48 -2.34 0.87 10.02
C GLY A 48 -1.99 0.98 8.53
N LEU A 49 -1.71 -0.15 7.87
CA LEU A 49 -1.50 -0.16 6.43
C LEU A 49 -2.80 0.07 5.66
N ILE A 50 -3.92 -0.53 6.08
CA ILE A 50 -5.24 -0.33 5.46
C ILE A 50 -5.73 1.11 5.64
N GLU A 51 -5.52 1.72 6.80
CA GLU A 51 -5.95 3.11 7.05
C GLU A 51 -5.15 4.15 6.25
N ARG A 52 -3.90 3.82 5.86
CA ARG A 52 -3.02 4.72 5.13
C ARG A 52 -2.99 4.52 3.61
N MET A 53 -3.48 3.39 3.12
CA MET A 53 -3.65 3.09 1.68
C MET A 53 -4.95 3.67 1.16
#